data_AF-A0A662UU08-F1
#
_entry.id   AF-A0A662UU08-F1
#
_cell.length_a   1.000
_cell.length_b   1.000
_cell.length_c   1.000
_cell.angle_alpha   90.00
_cell.angle_beta   90.00
_cell.angle_gamma   90.00
#
_symmetry.space_group_name_H-M   'P 1'
#
loop_
_entity.id
_entity.type
_entity.pdbx_description
1 polymer ?
#
loop_
_entity_poly.entity_id
_entity_poly.type
_entity_poly.pdbx_seq_one_letter_code
_entity_poly.pdbx_strand_id
1 'polypeptide(L)'
;MRFGESKMKWRCIKKETCNGKGKAFCGLLREKPIVRSYHPSDEELEECYLQHVILCWEQWCKLKHRFVGTITRRFAATLNINLHEYEKRLPNDIEQALSFAILHHDIGKLTKEYQEEKWYRHEIIGAYLLYNIFSHEFAEREYGHYLSNVIGAAIYLHHEAIQLSRGWLKLRSPTLDYLLSKIGHLRFTFESYAQEIFNLATLLMGSKKINYSLPQNVEGKQIAMSLGRIICSLDSMPRINATRLCIASFLLPITQVDNKAAEIGRGSK
;
A
#
# COMPACT_ATOMS: atom_id res chain seq x y z
N MET A 1 30.52 33.52 -15.55
CA MET A 1 29.25 32.80 -15.29
C MET A 1 29.57 31.32 -15.16
N ARG A 2 29.58 30.76 -13.94
CA ARG A 2 29.67 29.31 -13.77
C ARG A 2 28.28 28.75 -14.02
N PHE A 3 28.13 27.93 -15.06
CA PHE A 3 26.94 27.12 -15.25
C PHE A 3 26.72 26.33 -13.97
N GLY A 4 25.60 26.57 -13.29
CA GLY A 4 25.21 25.81 -12.12
C GLY A 4 25.05 24.35 -12.54
N GLU A 5 25.93 23.48 -12.05
CA GLU A 5 25.71 22.05 -12.15
C GLU A 5 24.36 21.75 -11.47
N SER A 6 23.36 21.43 -12.28
CA SER A 6 22.11 20.84 -11.81
C SER A 6 22.48 19.61 -11.00
N LYS A 7 22.37 19.69 -9.66
CA LYS A 7 22.57 18.54 -8.80
C LYS A 7 21.56 17.48 -9.23
N MET A 8 22.06 16.34 -9.70
CA MET A 8 21.22 15.23 -10.14
C MET A 8 20.29 14.82 -8.99
N LYS A 9 18.99 15.13 -9.11
CA LYS A 9 17.97 14.95 -8.05
C LYS A 9 17.44 13.52 -7.94
N TRP A 10 18.00 12.56 -8.66
CA TRP A 10 17.55 11.17 -8.66
C TRP A 10 18.62 10.20 -9.14
N ARG A 11 18.61 8.97 -8.60
CA ARG A 11 19.35 7.83 -9.15
C ARG A 11 18.53 6.55 -9.10
N CYS A 12 18.68 5.69 -10.10
CA CYS A 12 18.11 4.34 -10.09
C CYS A 12 19.13 3.34 -9.51
N ILE A 13 18.92 2.91 -8.27
CA ILE A 13 19.72 1.88 -7.57
C ILE A 13 19.42 0.48 -8.15
N LYS A 14 18.21 0.27 -8.68
CA LYS A 14 17.76 -1.01 -9.26
C LYS A 14 17.98 -1.14 -10.76
N LYS A 15 18.88 -0.33 -11.34
CA LYS A 15 19.11 -0.28 -12.80
C LYS A 15 19.58 -1.61 -13.42
N GLU A 16 20.17 -2.51 -12.64
CA GLU A 16 20.63 -3.82 -13.14
C GLU A 16 19.66 -4.97 -12.86
N THR A 17 18.71 -4.79 -11.93
CA THR A 17 17.80 -5.87 -11.49
C THR A 17 16.32 -5.58 -11.76
N CYS A 18 15.98 -4.37 -12.21
CA CYS A 18 14.60 -3.97 -12.46
C CYS A 18 14.10 -4.49 -13.82
N ASN A 19 13.08 -5.36 -13.79
CA ASN A 19 12.41 -5.88 -14.99
C ASN A 19 11.63 -4.82 -15.79
N GLY A 20 11.46 -3.62 -15.24
CA GLY A 20 10.89 -2.46 -15.95
C GLY A 20 11.92 -1.64 -16.76
N LYS A 21 13.20 -2.04 -16.79
CA LYS A 21 14.25 -1.33 -17.53
C LYS A 21 13.91 -1.21 -19.02
N GLY A 22 14.02 0.00 -19.56
CA GLY A 22 13.78 0.28 -20.99
C GLY A 22 12.30 0.37 -21.40
N LYS A 23 11.36 0.13 -20.48
CA LYS A 23 9.92 0.31 -20.74
C LYS A 23 9.55 1.79 -20.80
N ALA A 24 8.36 2.09 -21.35
CA ALA A 24 7.89 3.47 -21.55
C ALA A 24 7.81 4.32 -20.25
N PHE A 25 7.59 3.67 -19.11
CA PHE A 25 7.55 4.29 -17.78
C PHE A 25 8.91 4.30 -17.06
N CYS A 26 9.97 3.80 -17.70
CA CYS A 26 11.31 3.77 -17.14
C CYS A 26 12.00 5.14 -17.31
N GLY A 27 12.34 5.78 -16.20
CA GLY A 27 13.09 7.04 -16.24
C GLY A 27 14.59 6.89 -16.46
N LEU A 28 15.15 5.69 -16.60
CA LEU A 28 16.61 5.51 -16.61
C LEU A 28 17.27 6.40 -17.67
N LEU A 29 18.40 7.04 -17.32
CA LEU A 29 19.10 8.06 -18.13
C LEU A 29 18.40 9.44 -18.22
N ARG A 30 17.30 9.65 -17.48
CA ARG A 30 16.68 10.97 -17.30
C ARG A 30 17.12 11.62 -16.00
N GLU A 31 16.87 12.92 -15.87
CA GLU A 31 17.15 13.69 -14.65
C GLU A 31 16.19 13.36 -13.50
N LYS A 32 15.01 12.81 -13.81
CA LYS A 32 13.94 12.44 -12.87
C LYS A 32 13.19 11.17 -13.30
N PRO A 33 12.58 10.42 -12.37
CA PRO A 33 11.71 9.30 -12.71
C PRO A 33 10.50 9.77 -13.54
N ILE A 34 10.02 8.91 -14.44
CA ILE A 34 8.75 9.13 -15.16
C ILE A 34 7.58 8.91 -14.19
N VAL A 35 7.70 7.90 -13.34
CA VAL A 35 6.69 7.55 -12.33
C VAL A 35 7.29 7.73 -10.95
N ARG A 36 6.84 8.77 -10.27
CA ARG A 36 7.31 9.18 -8.95
C ARG A 36 6.64 8.34 -7.86
N SER A 37 7.44 7.87 -6.91
CA SER A 37 6.97 7.32 -5.62
C SER A 37 6.71 8.43 -4.60
N TYR A 38 7.33 9.59 -4.77
CA TYR A 38 7.31 10.67 -3.79
C TYR A 38 7.62 11.99 -4.49
N HIS A 39 7.04 13.08 -3.98
CA HIS A 39 7.30 14.44 -4.42
C HIS A 39 8.19 15.12 -3.37
N PRO A 40 9.51 15.23 -3.63
CA PRO A 40 10.47 15.69 -2.65
C PRO A 40 10.38 17.18 -2.35
N SER A 41 10.79 17.54 -1.14
CA SER A 41 11.22 18.91 -0.83
C SER A 41 12.54 19.23 -1.54
N ASP A 42 12.95 20.51 -1.58
CA ASP A 42 14.11 20.95 -2.39
C ASP A 42 15.43 20.23 -2.09
N GLU A 43 15.57 19.64 -0.90
CA GLU A 43 16.77 18.96 -0.42
C GLU A 43 16.75 17.42 -0.58
N GLU A 44 15.61 16.84 -0.96
CA GLU A 44 15.42 15.39 -1.04
C GLU A 44 15.57 14.86 -2.47
N LEU A 45 16.00 13.61 -2.60
CA LEU A 45 16.04 12.93 -3.90
C LEU A 45 14.64 12.43 -4.30
N GLU A 46 14.30 12.58 -5.57
CA GLU A 46 13.13 11.91 -6.17
C GLU A 46 13.33 10.39 -6.11
N GLU A 47 12.22 9.65 -6.07
CA GLU A 47 12.22 8.20 -6.00
C GLU A 47 11.32 7.61 -7.09
N CYS A 48 11.82 6.60 -7.82
CA CYS A 48 11.02 5.87 -8.81
C CYS A 48 10.07 4.89 -8.12
N TYR A 49 8.78 4.89 -8.51
CA TYR A 49 7.76 4.00 -7.94
C TYR A 49 8.17 2.51 -7.97
N LEU A 50 8.55 1.99 -9.14
CA LEU A 50 8.87 0.56 -9.25
C LEU A 50 10.14 0.18 -8.47
N GLN A 51 11.11 1.09 -8.36
CA GLN A 51 12.26 0.90 -7.47
C GLN A 51 11.82 0.78 -6.02
N HIS A 52 10.94 1.67 -5.57
CA HIS A 52 10.41 1.66 -4.21
C HIS A 52 9.70 0.32 -3.91
N VAL A 53 8.86 -0.16 -4.83
CA VAL A 53 8.18 -1.46 -4.71
C VAL A 53 9.18 -2.62 -4.63
N ILE A 54 10.22 -2.65 -5.47
CA ILE A 54 11.27 -3.68 -5.43
C ILE A 54 12.00 -3.65 -4.09
N LEU A 55 12.34 -2.45 -3.58
CA LEU A 55 12.98 -2.29 -2.28
C LEU A 55 12.05 -2.78 -1.15
N CYS A 56 10.76 -2.45 -1.20
CA CYS A 56 9.77 -2.95 -0.27
C CYS A 56 9.74 -4.49 -0.25
N TRP A 57 9.71 -5.11 -1.43
CA TRP A 57 9.72 -6.56 -1.56
C TRP A 57 10.97 -7.22 -0.95
N GLU A 58 12.14 -6.65 -1.22
CA GLU A 58 13.41 -7.15 -0.66
C GLU A 58 13.44 -7.05 0.87
N GLN A 59 12.92 -5.96 1.44
CA GLN A 59 12.82 -5.83 2.90
C GLN A 59 11.79 -6.81 3.48
N TRP A 60 10.66 -7.00 2.81
CA TRP A 60 9.66 -7.96 3.25
C TRP A 60 10.17 -9.40 3.24
N CYS A 61 10.88 -9.81 2.20
CA CYS A 61 11.50 -11.13 2.13
C CYS A 61 12.41 -11.42 3.33
N LYS A 62 13.10 -10.39 3.85
CA LYS A 62 13.94 -10.50 5.06
C LYS A 62 13.14 -10.56 6.35
N LEU A 63 11.97 -9.92 6.42
CA LEU A 63 11.23 -9.72 7.68
C LEU A 63 10.06 -10.69 7.87
N LYS A 64 9.49 -11.25 6.79
CA LYS A 64 8.21 -11.97 6.82
C LYS A 64 8.11 -13.09 7.84
N HIS A 65 9.20 -13.84 8.06
CA HIS A 65 9.25 -14.95 9.02
C HIS A 65 8.99 -14.50 10.47
N ARG A 66 9.28 -13.23 10.80
CA ARG A 66 9.04 -12.65 12.14
C ARG A 66 7.58 -12.27 12.36
N PHE A 67 6.88 -11.94 11.28
CA PHE A 67 5.55 -11.34 11.34
C PHE A 67 4.43 -12.35 11.09
N VAL A 68 4.54 -13.19 10.07
CA VAL A 68 3.42 -14.04 9.59
C VAL A 68 2.82 -14.88 10.71
N GLY A 69 3.64 -15.60 11.48
CA GLY A 69 3.16 -16.46 12.56
C GLY A 69 2.48 -15.68 13.70
N THR A 70 3.06 -14.53 14.08
CA THR A 70 2.51 -13.68 15.14
C THR A 70 1.19 -13.03 14.73
N ILE A 71 1.12 -12.53 13.49
CA ILE A 71 -0.10 -11.95 12.92
C ILE A 71 -1.18 -13.02 12.79
N THR A 72 -0.82 -14.23 12.33
CA THR A 72 -1.77 -15.35 12.23
C THR A 72 -2.40 -15.69 13.58
N ARG A 73 -1.59 -15.82 14.63
CA ARG A 73 -2.11 -16.07 16.00
C ARG A 73 -3.01 -14.94 16.49
N ARG A 74 -2.63 -13.68 16.25
CA ARG A 74 -3.45 -12.52 16.64
C ARG A 74 -4.78 -12.48 15.89
N PHE A 75 -4.75 -12.74 14.58
CA PHE A 75 -5.92 -12.79 13.73
C PHE A 75 -6.89 -13.89 14.19
N ALA A 76 -6.38 -15.11 14.37
CA ALA A 76 -7.17 -16.24 14.85
C ALA A 76 -7.79 -15.97 16.23
N ALA A 77 -7.01 -15.43 17.18
CA ALA A 77 -7.50 -15.07 18.51
C ALA A 77 -8.60 -13.99 18.48
N THR A 78 -8.56 -13.10 17.49
CA THR A 78 -9.58 -12.04 17.36
C THR A 78 -10.92 -12.61 16.91
N LEU A 79 -10.90 -13.59 16.01
CA LEU A 79 -12.10 -14.27 15.48
C LEU A 79 -12.49 -15.54 16.25
N ASN A 80 -11.74 -15.94 17.28
CA ASN A 80 -11.86 -17.24 17.96
C ASN A 80 -11.74 -18.44 17.00
N ILE A 81 -10.89 -18.33 15.99
CA ILE A 81 -10.60 -19.43 15.06
C ILE A 81 -9.67 -20.43 15.73
N ASN A 82 -10.01 -21.72 15.64
CA ASN A 82 -9.14 -22.81 16.05
C ASN A 82 -8.04 -23.03 15.01
N LEU A 83 -6.78 -22.74 15.35
CA LEU A 83 -5.67 -22.84 14.41
C LEU A 83 -5.45 -24.26 13.85
N HIS A 84 -5.86 -25.31 14.58
CA HIS A 84 -5.76 -26.69 14.11
C HIS A 84 -6.66 -26.98 12.91
N GLU A 85 -7.84 -26.35 12.82
CA GLU A 85 -8.79 -26.52 11.72
C GLU A 85 -8.31 -25.85 10.42
N TYR A 86 -7.35 -24.92 10.53
CA TYR A 86 -6.86 -24.09 9.42
C TYR A 86 -5.35 -24.24 9.20
N GLU A 87 -4.79 -25.37 9.65
CA GLU A 87 -3.35 -25.61 9.64
C GLU A 87 -2.79 -25.39 8.23
N LYS A 88 -1.73 -24.58 8.13
CA LYS A 88 -1.11 -24.09 6.88
C LYS A 88 -1.97 -23.14 6.03
N ARG A 89 -3.30 -23.32 5.92
CA ARG A 89 -4.16 -22.43 5.10
C ARG A 89 -4.17 -21.00 5.60
N LEU A 90 -4.54 -20.77 6.87
CA LEU A 90 -4.61 -19.41 7.41
C LEU A 90 -3.24 -18.70 7.38
N PRO A 91 -2.12 -19.30 7.82
CA PRO A 91 -0.80 -18.69 7.65
C PRO A 91 -0.46 -18.33 6.20
N ASN A 92 -0.83 -19.17 5.23
CA ASN A 92 -0.59 -18.92 3.81
C ASN A 92 -1.41 -17.75 3.29
N ASP A 93 -2.70 -17.68 3.62
CA ASP A 93 -3.59 -16.59 3.22
C ASP A 93 -3.11 -15.27 3.84
N ILE A 94 -2.67 -15.29 5.11
CA ILE A 94 -2.07 -14.12 5.80
C ILE A 94 -0.77 -13.68 5.12
N GLU A 95 0.14 -14.61 4.79
CA GLU A 95 1.38 -14.28 4.07
C GLU A 95 1.09 -13.73 2.68
N GLN A 96 0.17 -14.34 1.93
CA GLN A 96 -0.21 -13.90 0.59
C GLN A 96 -0.76 -12.47 0.63
N ALA A 97 -1.69 -12.21 1.55
CA ALA A 97 -2.33 -10.92 1.67
C ALA A 97 -1.35 -9.82 2.13
N LEU A 98 -0.46 -10.09 3.10
CA LEU A 98 0.61 -9.15 3.49
C LEU A 98 1.61 -8.91 2.36
N SER A 99 2.03 -9.96 1.66
CA SER A 99 2.96 -9.87 0.54
C SER A 99 2.40 -8.99 -0.58
N PHE A 100 1.12 -9.18 -0.90
CA PHE A 100 0.43 -8.38 -1.90
C PHE A 100 0.21 -6.94 -1.43
N ALA A 101 -0.16 -6.74 -0.16
CA ALA A 101 -0.31 -5.41 0.43
C ALA A 101 1.00 -4.63 0.39
N ILE A 102 2.13 -5.25 0.71
CA ILE A 102 3.44 -4.59 0.67
C ILE A 102 3.80 -4.11 -0.74
N LEU A 103 3.50 -4.90 -1.77
CA LEU A 103 3.82 -4.51 -3.15
C LEU A 103 2.94 -3.37 -3.67
N HIS A 104 1.71 -3.26 -3.16
CA HIS A 104 0.67 -2.42 -3.77
C HIS A 104 0.01 -1.41 -2.82
N HIS A 105 0.50 -1.25 -1.59
CA HIS A 105 -0.03 -0.27 -0.63
C HIS A 105 -0.06 1.16 -1.21
N ASP A 106 0.94 1.46 -2.03
CA ASP A 106 1.17 2.74 -2.69
C ASP A 106 0.53 2.87 -4.08
N ILE A 107 -0.27 1.89 -4.52
CA ILE A 107 -0.80 1.85 -5.89
C ILE A 107 -1.59 3.10 -6.30
N GLY A 108 -2.18 3.82 -5.34
CA GLY A 108 -2.81 5.10 -5.58
C GLY A 108 -1.89 6.12 -6.25
N LYS A 109 -0.57 6.01 -6.07
CA LYS A 109 0.43 6.88 -6.71
C LYS A 109 0.49 6.72 -8.24
N LEU A 110 -0.03 5.63 -8.79
CA LEU A 110 -0.08 5.38 -10.23
C LEU A 110 -1.22 6.11 -10.95
N THR A 111 -1.94 6.99 -10.26
CA THR A 111 -2.95 7.86 -10.89
C THR A 111 -2.32 9.12 -11.44
N LYS A 112 -2.93 9.67 -12.49
CA LYS A 112 -2.54 10.95 -13.09
C LYS A 112 -2.56 12.06 -12.06
N GLU A 113 -3.58 12.07 -11.20
CA GLU A 113 -3.74 13.09 -10.19
C GLU A 113 -2.54 13.12 -9.22
N TYR A 114 -1.99 11.96 -8.85
CA TYR A 114 -0.80 11.92 -8.03
C TYR A 114 0.44 12.39 -8.79
N GLN A 115 0.62 11.89 -10.03
CA GLN A 115 1.80 12.22 -10.83
C GLN A 115 1.86 13.71 -11.20
N GLU A 116 0.70 14.36 -11.34
CA GLU A 116 0.53 15.80 -11.57
C GLU A 116 0.57 16.65 -10.29
N GLU A 117 0.99 16.09 -9.15
CA GLU A 117 1.12 16.79 -7.87
C GLU A 117 -0.21 17.36 -7.31
N LYS A 118 -1.36 16.83 -7.74
CA LYS A 118 -2.65 17.16 -7.10
C LYS A 118 -2.68 16.54 -5.71
N TRP A 119 -2.89 17.37 -4.70
CA TRP A 119 -2.84 16.90 -3.32
C TRP A 119 -4.05 16.02 -2.97
N TYR A 120 -3.78 14.75 -2.68
CA TYR A 120 -4.70 13.85 -2.00
C TYR A 120 -3.91 12.72 -1.31
N ARG A 121 -4.59 11.96 -0.45
CA ARG A 121 -4.03 10.81 0.26
C ARG A 121 -4.03 9.58 -0.64
N HIS A 122 -2.91 9.20 -1.25
CA HIS A 122 -2.83 8.06 -2.18
C HIS A 122 -3.25 6.73 -1.53
N GLU A 123 -3.07 6.59 -0.22
CA GLU A 123 -3.44 5.41 0.55
C GLU A 123 -4.94 5.10 0.53
N ILE A 124 -5.81 6.09 0.25
CA ILE A 124 -7.26 5.85 0.12
C ILE A 124 -7.59 4.97 -1.08
N ILE A 125 -6.87 5.16 -2.19
CA ILE A 125 -7.06 4.40 -3.42
C ILE A 125 -6.47 3.00 -3.23
N GLY A 126 -5.29 2.91 -2.61
CA GLY A 126 -4.68 1.63 -2.27
C GLY A 126 -5.57 0.80 -1.35
N ALA A 127 -6.10 1.38 -0.28
CA ALA A 127 -7.02 0.71 0.63
C ALA A 127 -8.30 0.23 -0.09
N TYR A 128 -8.92 1.08 -0.92
CA TYR A 128 -10.09 0.72 -1.71
C TYR A 128 -9.81 -0.45 -2.67
N LEU A 129 -8.73 -0.38 -3.45
CA LEU A 129 -8.41 -1.41 -4.42
C LEU A 129 -8.09 -2.73 -3.75
N LEU A 130 -7.24 -2.72 -2.73
CA LEU A 130 -6.81 -3.95 -2.07
C LEU A 130 -7.94 -4.59 -1.27
N TYR A 131 -8.81 -3.79 -0.63
CA TYR A 131 -10.04 -4.31 -0.04
C TYR A 131 -10.89 -5.07 -1.07
N ASN A 132 -11.11 -4.49 -2.24
CA ASN A 132 -11.91 -5.15 -3.28
C ASN A 132 -11.22 -6.40 -3.82
N ILE A 133 -9.91 -6.33 -4.09
CA ILE A 133 -9.13 -7.49 -4.57
C ILE A 133 -9.23 -8.64 -3.55
N PHE A 134 -8.99 -8.37 -2.27
CA PHE A 134 -9.04 -9.39 -1.23
C PHE A 134 -10.47 -9.89 -0.94
N SER A 135 -11.48 -9.04 -1.09
CA SER A 135 -12.88 -9.47 -0.93
C SER A 135 -13.27 -10.47 -2.01
N HIS A 136 -12.67 -10.41 -3.20
CA HIS A 136 -12.86 -11.43 -4.25
C HIS A 136 -11.94 -12.64 -4.03
N GLU A 137 -10.64 -12.42 -3.79
CA GLU A 137 -9.65 -13.50 -3.62
C GLU A 137 -9.99 -14.43 -2.45
N PHE A 138 -10.47 -13.87 -1.34
CA PHE A 138 -10.79 -14.63 -0.13
C PHE A 138 -12.30 -14.81 0.09
N ALA A 139 -13.14 -14.64 -0.94
CA ALA A 139 -14.60 -14.73 -0.81
C ALA A 139 -15.07 -16.06 -0.20
N GLU A 140 -14.44 -17.17 -0.60
CA GLU A 140 -14.74 -18.53 -0.13
C GLU A 140 -14.12 -18.86 1.24
N ARG A 141 -13.46 -17.89 1.90
CA ARG A 141 -12.92 -18.03 3.25
C ARG A 141 -13.92 -17.47 4.24
N GLU A 142 -14.30 -18.26 5.24
CA GLU A 142 -15.15 -17.80 6.35
C GLU A 142 -14.65 -16.53 7.05
N TYR A 143 -13.33 -16.33 7.09
CA TYR A 143 -12.68 -15.13 7.64
C TYR A 143 -12.29 -14.10 6.58
N GLY A 144 -12.58 -14.34 5.30
CA GLY A 144 -12.10 -13.54 4.17
C GLY A 144 -12.57 -12.10 4.19
N HIS A 145 -13.83 -11.88 4.57
CA HIS A 145 -14.38 -10.52 4.74
C HIS A 145 -13.63 -9.74 5.83
N TYR A 146 -13.38 -10.37 6.98
CA TYR A 146 -12.65 -9.73 8.07
C TYR A 146 -11.17 -9.50 7.70
N LEU A 147 -10.52 -10.44 7.02
CA LEU A 147 -9.16 -10.28 6.49
C LEU A 147 -9.06 -9.07 5.54
N SER A 148 -10.01 -8.97 4.61
CA SER A 148 -10.08 -7.87 3.65
C SER A 148 -10.26 -6.52 4.34
N ASN A 149 -11.13 -6.44 5.36
CA ASN A 149 -11.33 -5.24 6.15
C ASN A 149 -10.07 -4.86 6.93
N VAL A 150 -9.44 -5.81 7.63
CA VAL A 150 -8.23 -5.55 8.43
C VAL A 150 -7.09 -5.04 7.57
N ILE A 151 -6.87 -5.63 6.39
CA ILE A 151 -5.80 -5.19 5.48
C ILE A 151 -6.15 -3.85 4.82
N GLY A 152 -7.39 -3.67 4.37
CA GLY A 152 -7.86 -2.39 3.85
C GLY A 152 -7.65 -1.25 4.86
N ALA A 153 -7.97 -1.50 6.13
CA ALA A 153 -7.71 -0.57 7.22
C ALA A 153 -6.20 -0.37 7.45
N ALA A 154 -5.40 -1.43 7.48
CA ALA A 154 -3.95 -1.30 7.66
C ALA A 154 -3.29 -0.44 6.56
N ILE A 155 -3.73 -0.59 5.30
CA ILE A 155 -3.29 0.26 4.20
C ILE A 155 -3.82 1.67 4.38
N TYR A 156 -5.09 1.87 4.72
CA TYR A 156 -5.60 3.22 4.91
C TYR A 156 -4.85 4.00 6.01
N LEU A 157 -4.36 3.28 7.03
CA LEU A 157 -3.65 3.82 8.18
C LEU A 157 -2.11 3.86 8.02
N HIS A 158 -1.53 3.43 6.89
CA HIS A 158 -0.07 3.23 6.81
C HIS A 158 0.77 4.52 6.94
N HIS A 159 0.19 5.66 6.57
CA HIS A 159 0.74 7.00 6.84
C HIS A 159 0.22 7.62 8.14
N GLU A 160 -0.72 7.01 8.87
CA GLU A 160 -1.30 7.59 10.09
C GLU A 160 -0.43 7.39 11.34
N ALA A 161 0.50 6.44 11.36
CA ALA A 161 1.55 6.42 12.39
C ALA A 161 2.39 7.72 12.38
N ILE A 162 2.57 8.32 11.20
CA ILE A 162 3.19 9.64 10.99
C ILE A 162 2.22 10.78 11.41
N GLN A 163 0.92 10.54 11.51
CA GLN A 163 -0.06 11.51 12.02
C GLN A 163 -0.23 11.44 13.54
N LEU A 164 -0.11 10.25 14.16
CA LEU A 164 -0.06 10.07 15.61
C LEU A 164 1.14 10.81 16.22
N SER A 165 2.29 10.82 15.54
CA SER A 165 3.45 11.64 15.94
C SER A 165 3.23 13.15 15.79
N ARG A 166 2.17 13.58 15.08
CA ARG A 166 1.75 14.98 14.92
C ARG A 166 0.63 15.41 15.89
N GLY A 167 0.25 14.53 16.83
CA GLY A 167 -0.68 14.80 17.93
C GLY A 167 -2.12 14.33 17.70
N TRP A 168 -2.74 13.78 18.74
CA TRP A 168 -4.10 13.19 18.71
C TRP A 168 -5.18 14.14 18.18
N LEU A 169 -5.07 15.45 18.45
CA LEU A 169 -6.02 16.47 17.99
C LEU A 169 -6.00 16.70 16.46
N LYS A 170 -4.99 16.19 15.74
CA LYS A 170 -4.90 16.24 14.28
C LYS A 170 -5.38 14.94 13.61
N LEU A 171 -5.70 13.90 14.37
CA LEU A 171 -6.38 12.72 13.85
C LEU A 171 -7.80 13.12 13.50
N ARG A 172 -8.04 13.31 12.21
CA ARG A 172 -9.41 13.37 11.72
C ARG A 172 -9.93 11.94 11.82
N SER A 173 -10.78 11.64 12.80
CA SER A 173 -11.64 10.46 12.74
C SER A 173 -12.50 10.64 11.48
N PRO A 174 -12.12 10.01 10.35
CA PRO A 174 -12.71 10.37 9.08
C PRO A 174 -14.07 9.68 9.04
N THR A 175 -15.10 10.43 9.40
CA THR A 175 -16.48 9.98 9.21
C THR A 175 -16.74 9.77 7.72
N LEU A 176 -17.73 8.95 7.38
CA LEU A 176 -18.15 8.77 5.99
C LEU A 176 -18.48 10.13 5.34
N ASP A 177 -19.17 11.02 6.06
CA ASP A 177 -19.50 12.38 5.58
C ASP A 177 -18.24 13.20 5.30
N TYR A 178 -17.24 13.10 6.18
CA TYR A 178 -15.96 13.76 5.96
C TYR A 178 -15.29 13.24 4.67
N LEU A 179 -15.23 11.92 4.47
CA LEU A 179 -14.67 11.33 3.24
C LEU A 179 -15.46 11.77 2.00
N LEU A 180 -16.79 11.69 2.02
CA LEU A 180 -17.65 12.11 0.91
C LEU A 180 -17.45 13.59 0.57
N SER A 181 -17.34 14.46 1.57
CA SER A 181 -17.09 15.89 1.34
C SER A 181 -15.75 16.17 0.68
N LYS A 182 -14.72 15.38 1.00
CA LYS A 182 -13.34 15.61 0.55
C LYS A 182 -13.03 14.98 -0.80
N ILE A 183 -13.48 13.75 -1.01
CA ILE A 183 -13.11 12.99 -2.21
C ILE A 183 -14.32 12.53 -3.03
N GLY A 184 -15.55 12.65 -2.51
CA GLY A 184 -16.74 12.06 -3.15
C GLY A 184 -17.02 12.58 -4.56
N HIS A 185 -16.63 13.83 -4.85
CA HIS A 185 -16.79 14.49 -6.15
C HIS A 185 -15.58 14.31 -7.09
N LEU A 186 -14.50 13.69 -6.61
CA LEU A 186 -13.29 13.47 -7.38
C LEU A 186 -13.39 12.18 -8.19
N ARG A 187 -12.64 12.14 -9.30
CA ARG A 187 -12.41 10.95 -10.12
C ARG A 187 -10.92 10.78 -10.28
N PHE A 188 -10.42 9.58 -10.05
CA PHE A 188 -9.00 9.26 -10.15
C PHE A 188 -8.74 8.38 -11.37
N THR A 189 -7.77 8.75 -12.20
CA THR A 189 -7.48 8.06 -13.46
C THR A 189 -6.12 7.40 -13.39
N PHE A 190 -6.06 6.08 -13.60
CA PHE A 190 -4.77 5.40 -13.67
C PHE A 190 -4.00 5.79 -14.94
N GLU A 191 -2.69 5.93 -14.80
CA GLU A 191 -1.79 6.16 -15.92
C GLU A 191 -1.82 4.99 -16.91
N SER A 192 -1.54 5.24 -18.19
CA SER A 192 -1.64 4.21 -19.24
C SER A 192 -0.72 3.01 -19.02
N TYR A 193 0.38 3.21 -18.28
CA TYR A 193 1.34 2.17 -17.90
C TYR A 193 1.07 1.54 -16.53
N ALA A 194 0.04 1.97 -15.79
CA ALA A 194 -0.21 1.52 -14.42
C ALA A 194 -0.43 0.00 -14.34
N GLN A 195 -1.17 -0.58 -15.29
CA GLN A 195 -1.38 -2.03 -15.34
C GLN A 195 -0.07 -2.80 -15.56
N GLU A 196 0.82 -2.31 -16.42
CA GLU A 196 2.09 -2.96 -16.68
C GLU A 196 2.98 -2.92 -15.42
N ILE A 197 3.05 -1.78 -14.74
CA ILE A 197 3.78 -1.63 -13.48
C ILE A 197 3.21 -2.56 -12.41
N PHE A 198 1.89 -2.60 -12.27
CA PHE A 198 1.20 -3.49 -11.33
C PHE A 198 1.51 -4.96 -11.60
N ASN A 199 1.49 -5.39 -12.87
CA ASN A 199 1.84 -6.74 -13.25
C ASN A 199 3.30 -7.07 -12.91
N LEU A 200 4.24 -6.17 -13.22
CA LEU A 200 5.66 -6.35 -12.91
C LEU A 200 5.93 -6.45 -11.40
N ALA A 201 5.27 -5.61 -10.60
CA ALA A 201 5.32 -5.69 -9.14
C ALA A 201 4.78 -7.03 -8.65
N THR A 202 3.61 -7.46 -9.15
CA THR A 202 2.97 -8.70 -8.72
C THR A 202 3.79 -9.94 -9.08
N LEU A 203 4.54 -9.92 -10.19
CA LEU A 203 5.43 -11.03 -10.57
C LEU A 203 6.50 -11.34 -9.52
N LEU A 204 6.86 -10.38 -8.67
CA LEU A 204 7.82 -10.59 -7.56
C LEU A 204 7.34 -11.66 -6.56
N MET A 205 6.03 -11.89 -6.46
CA MET A 205 5.44 -12.91 -5.57
C MET A 205 5.56 -14.35 -6.10
N GLY A 206 5.96 -14.53 -7.36
CA GLY A 206 6.03 -15.85 -7.99
C GLY A 206 4.66 -16.54 -8.04
N SER A 207 4.57 -17.75 -7.49
CA SER A 207 3.36 -18.59 -7.53
C SER A 207 2.21 -18.09 -6.65
N LYS A 208 2.46 -17.19 -5.69
CA LYS A 208 1.43 -16.63 -4.79
C LYS A 208 0.75 -15.37 -5.34
N LYS A 209 0.98 -15.02 -6.61
CA LYS A 209 0.44 -13.81 -7.24
C LYS A 209 -1.09 -13.84 -7.30
N ILE A 210 -1.71 -12.67 -7.10
CA ILE A 210 -3.12 -12.44 -7.35
C ILE A 210 -3.22 -11.71 -8.69
N ASN A 211 -3.94 -12.28 -9.66
CA ASN A 211 -4.12 -11.64 -10.95
C ASN A 211 -5.30 -10.66 -10.86
N TYR A 212 -5.07 -9.41 -11.26
CA TYR A 212 -6.10 -8.38 -11.23
C TYR A 212 -5.91 -7.37 -12.35
N SER A 213 -7.02 -6.93 -12.94
CA SER A 213 -7.04 -5.83 -13.89
C SER A 213 -7.43 -4.55 -13.15
N LEU A 214 -6.51 -3.59 -13.11
CA LEU A 214 -6.79 -2.27 -12.59
C LEU A 214 -7.92 -1.62 -13.40
N PRO A 215 -8.86 -0.94 -12.73
CA PRO A 215 -9.83 -0.13 -13.44
C PRO A 215 -9.11 1.07 -14.08
N GLN A 216 -9.62 1.54 -15.21
CA GLN A 216 -9.07 2.75 -15.83
C GLN A 216 -9.27 3.98 -14.94
N ASN A 217 -10.39 4.02 -14.22
CA ASN A 217 -10.75 5.11 -13.33
C ASN A 217 -11.48 4.59 -12.09
N VAL A 218 -11.37 5.33 -11.00
CA VAL A 218 -12.04 5.07 -9.73
C VAL A 218 -12.74 6.34 -9.26
N GLU A 219 -14.03 6.24 -8.98
CA GLU A 219 -14.81 7.36 -8.47
C GLU A 219 -14.58 7.53 -6.97
N GLY A 220 -14.31 8.76 -6.53
CA GLY A 220 -14.05 9.03 -5.12
C GLY A 220 -15.23 8.74 -4.20
N LYS A 221 -16.47 8.79 -4.73
CA LYS A 221 -17.66 8.28 -4.01
C LYS A 221 -17.57 6.79 -3.71
N GLN A 222 -17.08 5.97 -4.64
CA GLN A 222 -16.91 4.52 -4.43
C GLN A 222 -15.84 4.24 -3.37
N ILE A 223 -14.74 5.01 -3.40
CA ILE A 223 -13.69 4.96 -2.38
C ILE A 223 -14.27 5.29 -1.01
N ALA A 224 -14.93 6.45 -0.88
CA ALA A 224 -15.50 6.92 0.39
C ALA A 224 -16.49 5.91 0.97
N MET A 225 -17.39 5.37 0.14
CA MET A 225 -18.36 4.34 0.58
C MET A 225 -17.69 3.05 1.04
N SER A 226 -16.64 2.60 0.35
CA SER A 226 -15.93 1.37 0.71
C SER A 226 -15.13 1.55 2.01
N LEU A 227 -14.43 2.67 2.16
CA LEU A 227 -13.73 3.00 3.40
C LEU A 227 -14.71 3.17 4.57
N GLY A 228 -15.86 3.80 4.34
CA GLY A 228 -16.93 3.87 5.33
C GLY A 228 -17.42 2.49 5.77
N ARG A 229 -17.59 1.55 4.84
CA ARG A 229 -17.96 0.16 5.16
C ARG A 229 -16.88 -0.55 5.99
N ILE A 230 -15.61 -0.39 5.62
CA ILE A 230 -14.47 -0.96 6.38
C ILE A 230 -14.49 -0.42 7.82
N ILE A 231 -14.58 0.91 7.98
CA ILE A 231 -14.59 1.58 9.29
C ILE A 231 -15.78 1.09 10.12
N CYS A 232 -17.01 1.17 9.59
CA CYS A 232 -18.20 0.73 10.30
C CYS A 232 -18.15 -0.76 10.67
N SER A 233 -17.67 -1.62 9.76
CA SER A 233 -17.57 -3.05 10.02
C SER A 233 -16.57 -3.36 11.15
N LEU A 234 -15.44 -2.67 11.20
CA LEU A 234 -14.40 -2.91 12.21
C LEU A 234 -14.75 -2.29 13.57
N ASP A 235 -15.33 -1.08 13.58
CA ASP A 235 -15.76 -0.42 14.81
C ASP A 235 -16.95 -1.12 15.46
N SER A 236 -17.76 -1.84 14.69
CA SER A 236 -18.89 -2.63 15.21
C SER A 236 -18.48 -4.02 15.74
N MET A 237 -17.19 -4.37 15.70
CA MET A 237 -16.75 -5.68 16.18
C MET A 237 -16.90 -5.82 17.71
N PRO A 238 -17.45 -6.94 18.23
CA PRO A 238 -17.66 -7.14 19.66
C PRO A 238 -16.38 -6.99 20.51
N ARG A 239 -15.22 -7.27 19.91
CA ARG A 239 -13.90 -7.13 20.55
C ARG A 239 -13.09 -6.03 19.85
N ILE A 240 -13.56 -4.79 19.94
CA ILE A 240 -12.94 -3.65 19.24
C ILE A 240 -11.44 -3.45 19.58
N ASN A 241 -11.04 -3.64 20.83
CA ASN A 241 -9.62 -3.51 21.21
C ASN A 241 -8.75 -4.62 20.60
N ALA A 242 -9.27 -5.85 20.52
CA ALA A 242 -8.58 -6.95 19.83
C ALA A 242 -8.48 -6.70 18.32
N THR A 243 -9.55 -6.15 17.73
CA THR A 243 -9.61 -5.74 16.32
C THR A 243 -8.57 -4.66 16.02
N ARG A 244 -8.48 -3.61 16.84
CA ARG A 244 -7.45 -2.56 16.73
C ARG A 244 -6.04 -3.11 16.83
N LEU A 245 -5.79 -4.03 17.78
CA LEU A 245 -4.49 -4.69 17.90
C LEU A 245 -4.17 -5.59 16.71
N CYS A 246 -5.19 -6.24 16.12
CA CYS A 246 -5.05 -7.01 14.90
C CYS A 246 -4.64 -6.10 13.73
N ILE A 247 -5.35 -4.99 13.50
CA ILE A 247 -5.02 -3.98 12.48
C ILE A 247 -3.59 -3.47 12.69
N ALA A 248 -3.22 -3.10 13.92
CA ALA A 248 -1.85 -2.64 14.23
C ALA A 248 -0.78 -3.70 13.90
N SER A 249 -1.11 -4.99 14.05
CA SER A 249 -0.19 -6.09 13.72
C SER A 249 0.04 -6.23 12.22
N PHE A 250 -0.96 -5.93 11.38
CA PHE A 250 -0.81 -5.88 9.91
C PHE A 250 -0.14 -4.59 9.42
N LEU A 251 -0.48 -3.47 10.06
CA LEU A 251 0.07 -2.15 9.77
C LEU A 251 1.58 -2.10 10.00
N LEU A 252 2.06 -2.66 11.13
CA LEU A 252 3.45 -2.60 11.54
C LEU A 252 4.46 -3.06 10.46
N PRO A 253 4.35 -4.25 9.84
CA PRO A 253 5.28 -4.65 8.78
C PRO A 253 5.17 -3.78 7.53
N ILE A 254 3.97 -3.28 7.17
CA ILE A 254 3.79 -2.40 6.01
C ILE A 254 4.60 -1.11 6.21
N THR A 255 4.37 -0.41 7.33
CA THR A 255 5.08 0.84 7.64
C THR A 255 6.58 0.63 7.82
N GLN A 256 7.02 -0.47 8.45
CA GLN A 256 8.45 -0.75 8.62
C GLN A 256 9.15 -1.02 7.28
N VAL A 257 8.48 -1.71 6.36
CA VAL A 257 9.01 -2.02 5.04
C VAL A 257 9.06 -0.76 4.16
N ASP A 258 7.98 0.01 4.12
CA ASP A 258 7.88 1.28 3.38
C ASP A 258 8.97 2.27 3.84
N ASN A 259 9.07 2.53 5.14
CA ASN A 259 10.07 3.46 5.69
C ASN A 259 11.51 3.05 5.34
N LYS A 260 11.86 1.77 5.47
CA LYS A 260 13.19 1.26 5.11
C LYS A 260 13.45 1.33 3.61
N ALA A 261 12.45 1.06 2.79
CA ALA A 261 12.57 1.17 1.34
C ALA A 261 12.78 2.62 0.92
N ALA A 262 12.02 3.56 1.50
CA ALA A 262 12.17 5.00 1.30
C ALA A 262 13.54 5.51 1.75
N GLU A 263 14.04 5.10 2.92
CA GLU A 263 15.37 5.46 3.44
C GLU A 263 16.49 5.09 2.44
N ILE A 264 16.45 3.84 1.94
CA ILE A 264 17.40 3.34 0.94
C ILE A 264 17.23 4.06 -0.41
N GLY A 265 16.00 4.20 -0.87
CA GLY A 265 15.65 4.73 -2.19
C GLY A 265 15.95 6.21 -2.35
N ARG A 266 15.74 6.99 -1.28
CA ARG A 266 15.93 8.44 -1.23
C ARG A 266 17.34 8.84 -0.76
N GLY A 267 18.16 7.87 -0.36
CA GLY A 267 19.54 8.12 0.08
C GLY A 267 19.60 8.97 1.34
N SER A 268 18.70 8.71 2.29
CA SER A 268 18.75 9.36 3.61
C SER A 268 20.11 9.06 4.25
N LYS A 269 20.76 10.11 4.76
CA LYS A 269 22.13 10.11 5.31
C LYS A 269 22.27 9.22 6.53
#